data_AF-A0A8C6XEG5-F1
#
_entry.id   AF-A0A8C6XEG5-F1
#
_cell.length_a   1.000
_cell.length_b   1.000
_cell.length_c   1.000
_cell.angle_alpha   90.00
_cell.angle_beta   90.00
_cell.angle_gamma   90.00
#
_symmetry.space_group_name_H-M   'P 1'
#
loop_
_entity.id
_entity.type
_entity.pdbx_description
1 polymer ?
#
loop_
_entity_poly.entity_id
_entity_poly.type
_entity_poly.pdbx_seq_one_letter_code
_entity_poly.pdbx_strand_id
1 'polypeptide(L)'
;MAAAFRAASRVLHPFAKRNSWNQTRDQLHWRWQSTAAVQKAKPQIQPEKRKPKTGILMLNMGGPETLEDVHEFLQRLFLDRDLMTLPVQNQLGPFIAKRRTPKIQEQYRRIGGGSPIKKWTETQGEGMVKLLNEMSPESAPHKYYIGFRYVHPLTEEAIEEMEKDGIERAIAFTQYPQYSCSTTGSSLNAIYRYYHQKGEKPKMKWSTIDRWPTHPLLIQCFADHIKKELDLFPPDKRKEAVILFSAHSLPMSVVNRGDPYPQEVGATVQKVMEKLGHCNPYRLVWQSKVGPMAWLGPQTDDTIKGLCQRGKKNILLVPIAFTSDHIETLYELDIEYAQVLANECGVENIRRAESLNGNPLFAKALADLVCSHLKSNEGSEQHVIQSKAT
;
A
#
# COMPACT_ATOMS: atom_id res chain seq x y z
N MET A 1 -40.39 -12.05 1.11
CA MET A 1 -41.62 -12.33 1.87
C MET A 1 -41.53 -11.57 3.19
N ALA A 2 -42.22 -10.44 3.29
CA ALA A 2 -42.37 -9.67 4.52
C ALA A 2 -43.81 -9.86 5.01
N ALA A 3 -43.99 -10.20 6.28
CA ALA A 3 -45.27 -10.13 6.96
C ALA A 3 -45.03 -9.88 8.46
N ALA A 4 -45.48 -8.71 8.90
CA ALA A 4 -45.61 -8.29 10.29
C ALA A 4 -46.88 -8.88 10.92
N PHE A 5 -46.94 -9.01 12.25
CA PHE A 5 -47.86 -8.29 13.16
C PHE A 5 -48.17 -9.01 14.49
N ARG A 6 -48.48 -8.17 15.50
CA ARG A 6 -49.32 -8.36 16.71
C ARG A 6 -48.67 -9.05 17.92
N ALA A 7 -48.91 -8.64 19.18
CA ALA A 7 -49.81 -7.63 19.75
C ALA A 7 -49.35 -7.25 21.18
N ALA A 8 -49.79 -6.08 21.63
CA ALA A 8 -49.59 -5.50 22.97
C ALA A 8 -50.80 -5.71 23.88
N SER A 9 -50.61 -5.73 25.21
CA SER A 9 -51.51 -5.21 26.29
C SER A 9 -50.90 -5.54 27.66
N ARG A 10 -51.08 -4.84 28.78
CA ARG A 10 -51.63 -3.54 29.22
C ARG A 10 -51.40 -3.49 30.75
N VAL A 11 -51.43 -2.29 31.35
CA VAL A 11 -51.95 -1.86 32.70
C VAL A 11 -51.06 -0.70 33.17
N LEU A 12 -51.41 0.59 33.00
CA LEU A 12 -52.41 1.47 33.67
C LEU A 12 -52.04 1.97 35.10
N HIS A 13 -51.49 3.21 35.14
CA HIS A 13 -51.99 4.43 35.83
C HIS A 13 -52.18 4.51 37.37
N PRO A 14 -52.44 5.70 37.98
CA PRO A 14 -51.91 7.08 37.80
C PRO A 14 -51.73 7.85 39.16
N PHE A 15 -51.35 9.14 39.14
CA PHE A 15 -51.88 10.33 39.89
C PHE A 15 -50.77 11.42 39.94
N ALA A 16 -50.81 12.53 39.16
CA ALA A 16 -51.59 13.77 39.31
C ALA A 16 -51.28 14.53 40.64
N LYS A 17 -50.99 15.85 40.73
CA LYS A 17 -51.53 17.03 40.01
C LYS A 17 -50.82 18.35 40.46
N ARG A 18 -50.67 19.28 39.50
CA ARG A 18 -50.95 20.75 39.51
C ARG A 18 -50.19 21.77 40.40
N ASN A 19 -49.50 22.67 39.69
CA ASN A 19 -49.66 24.14 39.56
C ASN A 19 -49.97 25.02 40.80
N SER A 20 -49.20 26.12 40.94
CA SER A 20 -49.58 27.51 40.57
C SER A 20 -49.29 28.63 41.62
N TRP A 21 -48.52 29.65 41.19
CA TRP A 21 -48.63 31.10 41.44
C TRP A 21 -47.93 31.81 42.64
N ASN A 22 -47.06 32.75 42.22
CA ASN A 22 -46.87 34.16 42.61
C ASN A 22 -46.18 34.64 43.92
N GLN A 23 -45.25 35.58 43.66
CA GLN A 23 -45.00 36.89 44.29
C GLN A 23 -44.06 37.05 45.51
N THR A 24 -42.88 37.59 45.17
CA THR A 24 -42.17 38.77 45.73
C THR A 24 -41.81 38.93 47.21
N ARG A 25 -40.52 39.25 47.39
CA ARG A 25 -39.86 40.14 48.38
C ARG A 25 -39.94 39.72 49.86
N ASP A 26 -38.79 39.37 50.45
CA ASP A 26 -38.04 40.35 51.25
C ASP A 26 -36.64 39.86 51.65
N GLN A 27 -35.78 40.85 51.83
CA GLN A 27 -34.39 40.75 52.24
C GLN A 27 -34.28 40.26 53.68
N LEU A 28 -33.23 39.48 54.01
CA LEU A 28 -32.35 39.77 55.15
C LEU A 28 -31.14 38.84 55.16
N HIS A 29 -29.99 39.47 55.32
CA HIS A 29 -28.64 38.93 55.30
C HIS A 29 -28.36 38.01 56.49
N TRP A 30 -27.75 36.85 56.22
CA TRP A 30 -26.83 36.21 57.16
C TRP A 30 -25.55 35.79 56.41
N ARG A 31 -24.47 36.51 56.70
CA ARG A 31 -23.10 36.18 56.29
C ARG A 31 -22.67 34.91 57.02
N TRP A 32 -22.28 33.89 56.28
CA TRP A 32 -21.31 32.89 56.72
C TRP A 32 -20.21 32.79 55.68
N GLN A 33 -18.98 33.00 56.14
CA GLN A 33 -17.76 32.90 55.36
C GLN A 33 -17.50 31.43 55.03
N SER A 34 -17.47 31.11 53.73
CA SER A 34 -16.85 29.89 53.22
C SER A 34 -15.74 30.30 52.26
N THR A 35 -14.50 30.14 52.72
CA THR A 35 -13.30 30.20 51.89
C THR A 35 -13.29 29.03 50.92
N ALA A 36 -13.97 29.18 49.78
CA ALA A 36 -13.78 28.31 48.63
C ALA A 36 -12.64 28.89 47.78
N ALA A 37 -11.45 28.33 47.92
CA ALA A 37 -10.35 28.59 47.00
C ALA A 37 -10.77 28.07 45.61
N VAL A 38 -11.13 28.99 44.72
CA VAL A 38 -11.32 28.69 43.29
C VAL A 38 -9.95 28.36 42.72
N GLN A 39 -9.62 27.08 42.62
CA GLN A 39 -8.54 26.63 41.75
C GLN A 39 -8.93 27.01 40.32
N LYS A 40 -8.34 28.09 39.79
CA LYS A 40 -8.35 28.38 38.37
C LYS A 40 -7.76 27.16 37.66
N ALA A 41 -8.58 26.42 36.92
CA ALA A 41 -8.12 25.41 36.01
C ALA A 41 -7.06 26.04 35.09
N LYS A 42 -5.85 25.48 35.08
CA LYS A 42 -4.83 25.85 34.11
C LYS A 42 -5.46 25.68 32.72
N PRO A 43 -5.39 26.70 31.83
CA PRO A 43 -5.84 26.50 30.46
C PRO A 43 -5.07 25.32 29.88
N GLN A 44 -5.78 24.26 29.50
CA GLN A 44 -5.22 23.23 28.65
C GLN A 44 -4.82 23.92 27.36
N ILE A 45 -3.51 24.16 27.21
CA ILE A 45 -2.91 24.58 25.96
C ILE A 45 -3.26 23.49 24.96
N GLN A 46 -4.24 23.75 24.10
CA GLN A 46 -4.41 22.92 22.91
C GLN A 46 -3.05 22.90 22.22
N PRO A 47 -2.47 21.73 21.91
CA PRO A 47 -1.18 21.71 21.26
C PRO A 47 -1.33 22.54 19.97
N GLU A 48 -0.57 23.64 19.89
CA GLU A 48 -0.42 24.39 18.65
C GLU A 48 -0.19 23.36 17.55
N LYS A 49 -0.98 23.42 16.46
CA LYS A 49 -0.74 22.61 15.26
C LYS A 49 0.64 22.98 14.72
N ARG A 50 1.68 22.33 15.24
CA ARG A 50 3.06 22.48 14.77
C ARG A 50 3.06 22.07 13.31
N LYS A 51 3.64 22.92 12.46
CA LYS A 51 3.81 22.60 11.04
C LYS A 51 4.64 21.31 10.92
N PRO A 52 4.33 20.43 9.95
CA PRO A 52 5.12 19.23 9.73
C PRO A 52 6.56 19.62 9.38
N LYS A 53 7.52 18.96 10.03
CA LYS A 53 8.95 19.21 9.81
C LYS A 53 9.51 18.28 8.73
N THR A 54 9.11 17.01 8.77
CA THR A 54 9.56 15.97 7.85
C THR A 54 8.38 15.36 7.11
N GLY A 55 8.40 15.46 5.78
CA GLY A 55 7.43 14.81 4.90
C GLY A 55 7.96 13.49 4.34
N ILE A 56 7.14 12.46 4.36
CA ILE A 56 7.43 11.15 3.78
C ILE A 56 6.51 10.96 2.57
N LEU A 57 7.07 11.07 1.36
CA LEU A 57 6.34 10.83 0.12
C LEU A 57 6.37 9.34 -0.20
N MET A 58 5.25 8.66 0.04
CA MET A 58 5.06 7.23 -0.23
C MET A 58 4.76 7.04 -1.72
N LEU A 59 5.75 6.54 -2.47
CA LEU A 59 5.67 6.39 -3.92
C LEU A 59 5.18 5.01 -4.33
N ASN A 60 4.12 4.96 -5.14
CA ASN A 60 3.61 3.73 -5.75
C ASN A 60 2.98 4.07 -7.11
N MET A 61 2.69 3.07 -7.96
CA MET A 61 1.93 3.28 -9.19
C MET A 61 0.50 3.75 -8.92
N GLY A 62 -0.06 3.28 -7.80
CA GLY A 62 -1.47 3.48 -7.45
C GLY A 62 -2.38 2.55 -8.24
N GLY A 63 -3.68 2.73 -8.09
CA GLY A 63 -4.69 1.99 -8.82
C GLY A 63 -6.04 2.71 -8.77
N PRO A 64 -6.92 2.49 -9.76
CA PRO A 64 -8.21 3.16 -9.86
C PRO A 64 -9.08 2.83 -8.64
N GLU A 65 -9.61 3.86 -7.96
CA GLU A 65 -10.47 3.68 -6.78
C GLU A 65 -11.86 3.19 -7.19
N THR A 66 -12.34 3.61 -8.35
CA THR A 66 -13.60 3.15 -8.95
C THR A 66 -13.42 2.67 -10.39
N LEU A 67 -14.47 2.10 -10.98
CA LEU A 67 -14.46 1.62 -12.37
C LEU A 67 -14.30 2.78 -13.38
N GLU A 68 -14.77 3.97 -13.02
CA GLU A 68 -14.70 5.18 -13.84
C GLU A 68 -13.24 5.66 -13.99
N ASP A 69 -12.41 5.48 -12.96
CA ASP A 69 -11.01 5.91 -12.94
C ASP A 69 -10.11 5.06 -13.85
N VAL A 70 -10.58 3.89 -14.29
CA VAL A 70 -9.78 2.92 -15.05
C VAL A 70 -9.25 3.53 -16.35
N HIS A 71 -10.04 4.36 -17.03
CA HIS A 71 -9.59 4.94 -18.29
C HIS A 71 -8.39 5.87 -18.10
N GLU A 72 -8.48 6.80 -17.15
CA GLU A 72 -7.40 7.74 -16.90
C GLU A 72 -6.15 7.05 -16.34
N PHE A 73 -6.34 6.06 -15.46
CA PHE A 73 -5.26 5.21 -14.95
C PHE A 73 -4.46 4.59 -16.10
N LEU A 74 -5.15 3.91 -17.02
CA LEU A 74 -4.50 3.29 -18.18
C LEU A 74 -3.88 4.32 -19.11
N GLN A 75 -4.52 5.47 -19.30
CA GLN A 75 -4.00 6.53 -20.15
C GLN A 75 -2.67 7.06 -19.61
N ARG A 76 -2.58 7.39 -18.31
CA ARG A 76 -1.31 7.84 -17.68
C ARG A 76 -0.24 6.75 -17.74
N LEU A 77 -0.62 5.48 -17.53
CA LEU A 77 0.30 4.34 -17.62
C LEU A 77 0.89 4.17 -19.04
N PHE A 78 0.07 4.20 -20.09
CA PHE A 78 0.55 4.03 -21.47
C PHE A 78 1.27 5.27 -22.02
N LEU A 79 1.10 6.44 -21.41
CA LEU A 79 1.87 7.65 -21.74
C LEU A 79 3.24 7.71 -21.04
N ASP A 80 3.50 6.83 -20.07
CA ASP A 80 4.74 6.83 -19.31
C ASP A 80 5.91 6.24 -20.09
N ARG A 81 6.80 7.12 -20.55
CA ARG A 81 8.02 6.75 -21.28
C ARG A 81 9.09 6.10 -20.41
N ASP A 82 9.00 6.23 -19.09
CA ASP A 82 9.91 5.57 -18.16
C ASP A 82 9.49 4.11 -17.89
N LEU A 83 8.20 3.79 -18.08
CA LEU A 83 7.67 2.43 -18.02
C LEU A 83 7.86 1.68 -19.35
N MET A 84 7.43 2.28 -20.46
CA MET A 84 7.52 1.68 -21.79
C MET A 84 7.66 2.73 -22.89
N THR A 85 8.34 2.37 -23.98
CA THR A 85 8.49 3.23 -25.16
C THR A 85 7.69 2.67 -26.33
N LEU A 86 6.67 3.42 -26.78
CA LEU A 86 5.83 3.07 -27.93
C LEU A 86 6.06 4.05 -29.10
N PRO A 87 5.95 3.61 -30.37
CA PRO A 87 5.96 4.54 -31.50
C PRO A 87 4.75 5.48 -31.40
N VAL A 88 4.95 6.78 -31.62
CA VAL A 88 3.88 7.80 -31.55
C VAL A 88 3.05 7.69 -30.25
N GLN A 89 3.72 7.50 -29.11
CA GLN A 89 3.11 7.17 -27.81
C GLN A 89 1.98 8.12 -27.36
N ASN A 90 2.05 9.41 -27.73
CA ASN A 90 1.01 10.38 -27.40
C ASN A 90 -0.33 10.10 -28.12
N GLN A 91 -0.32 9.34 -29.21
CA GLN A 91 -1.52 8.89 -29.92
C GLN A 91 -1.86 7.43 -29.60
N LEU A 92 -0.85 6.54 -29.62
CA LEU A 92 -1.06 5.12 -29.33
C LEU A 92 -1.47 4.87 -27.88
N GLY A 93 -0.91 5.61 -26.92
CA GLY A 93 -1.21 5.43 -25.50
C GLY A 93 -2.70 5.61 -25.19
N PRO A 94 -3.32 6.76 -25.53
CA PRO A 94 -4.77 6.96 -25.37
C PRO A 94 -5.63 5.95 -26.13
N PHE A 95 -5.23 5.55 -27.34
CA PHE A 95 -5.93 4.54 -28.11
C PHE A 95 -5.93 3.17 -27.42
N ILE A 96 -4.76 2.71 -26.96
CA ILE A 96 -4.60 1.44 -26.23
C ILE A 96 -5.38 1.48 -24.91
N ALA A 97 -5.31 2.61 -24.18
CA ALA A 97 -6.06 2.81 -22.95
C ALA A 97 -7.55 2.62 -23.20
N LYS A 98 -8.15 3.35 -24.16
CA LYS A 98 -9.57 3.23 -24.52
C LYS A 98 -9.96 1.81 -24.91
N ARG A 99 -9.13 1.13 -25.70
CA ARG A 99 -9.37 -0.26 -26.12
C ARG A 99 -9.33 -1.25 -24.95
N ARG A 100 -8.44 -1.03 -23.97
CA ARG A 100 -8.26 -1.93 -22.82
C ARG A 100 -9.20 -1.63 -21.66
N THR A 101 -9.71 -0.41 -21.53
CA THR A 101 -10.58 0.02 -20.42
C THR A 101 -11.71 -0.98 -20.11
N PRO A 102 -12.53 -1.47 -21.07
CA PRO A 102 -13.64 -2.36 -20.73
C PRO A 102 -13.18 -3.68 -20.09
N LYS A 103 -12.07 -4.25 -20.58
CA LYS A 103 -11.49 -5.48 -20.02
C LYS A 103 -11.01 -5.24 -18.58
N ILE A 104 -10.29 -4.14 -18.34
CA ILE A 104 -9.74 -3.84 -17.01
C ILE A 104 -10.84 -3.45 -16.02
N GLN A 105 -11.89 -2.74 -16.46
CA GLN A 105 -13.08 -2.48 -15.65
C GLN A 105 -13.75 -3.77 -15.18
N GLU A 106 -13.88 -4.76 -16.07
CA GLU A 106 -14.44 -6.06 -15.70
C GLU A 106 -13.57 -6.76 -14.64
N GLN A 107 -12.25 -6.68 -14.74
CA GLN A 107 -11.35 -7.24 -13.74
C GLN A 107 -11.52 -6.56 -12.37
N TYR A 108 -11.56 -5.22 -12.33
CA TYR A 108 -11.83 -4.46 -11.11
C TYR A 108 -13.22 -4.76 -10.54
N ARG A 109 -14.23 -4.92 -11.40
CA ARG A 109 -15.60 -5.28 -10.97
C ARG A 109 -15.63 -6.62 -10.25
N ARG A 110 -14.84 -7.60 -10.71
CA ARG A 110 -14.76 -8.94 -10.10
C ARG A 110 -14.07 -8.97 -8.73
N ILE A 111 -13.33 -7.92 -8.36
CA ILE A 111 -12.65 -7.81 -7.07
C ILE A 111 -13.28 -6.79 -6.11
N GLY A 112 -14.47 -6.27 -6.45
CA GLY A 112 -15.22 -5.34 -5.58
C GLY A 112 -15.38 -3.92 -6.13
N GLY A 113 -14.96 -3.64 -7.37
CA GLY A 113 -15.23 -2.38 -8.07
C GLY A 113 -14.08 -1.38 -8.13
N GLY A 114 -12.92 -1.69 -7.55
CA GLY A 114 -11.76 -0.79 -7.53
C GLY A 114 -10.56 -1.38 -6.79
N SER A 115 -9.44 -0.65 -6.79
CA SER A 115 -8.21 -1.02 -6.11
C SER A 115 -8.23 -0.57 -4.64
N PRO A 116 -7.89 -1.44 -3.67
CA PRO A 116 -7.81 -1.05 -2.27
C PRO A 116 -6.48 -0.37 -1.90
N ILE A 117 -5.59 -0.13 -2.86
CA ILE A 117 -4.22 0.34 -2.62
C ILE A 117 -4.15 1.66 -1.85
N LYS A 118 -5.03 2.62 -2.15
CA LYS A 118 -5.05 3.92 -1.44
C LYS A 118 -5.37 3.74 0.04
N LYS A 119 -6.45 3.01 0.35
CA LYS A 119 -6.85 2.68 1.72
C LYS A 119 -5.72 2.03 2.50
N TRP A 120 -5.03 1.05 1.90
CA TRP A 120 -3.91 0.38 2.56
C TRP A 120 -2.71 1.30 2.75
N THR A 121 -2.38 2.13 1.76
CA THR A 121 -1.30 3.10 1.84
C THR A 121 -1.57 4.15 2.94
N GLU A 122 -2.81 4.62 3.07
CA GLU A 122 -3.22 5.53 4.15
C GLU A 122 -3.06 4.85 5.51
N THR A 123 -3.58 3.63 5.67
CA THR A 123 -3.48 2.86 6.92
C THR A 123 -2.01 2.66 7.33
N GLN A 124 -1.15 2.31 6.37
CA GLN A 124 0.28 2.12 6.59
C GLN A 124 0.99 3.44 6.91
N GLY A 125 0.65 4.53 6.20
CA GLY A 125 1.19 5.86 6.41
C GLY A 125 0.86 6.42 7.80
N GLU A 126 -0.39 6.26 8.25
CA GLU A 126 -0.84 6.63 9.59
C GLU A 126 -0.08 5.86 10.67
N GLY A 127 0.02 4.54 10.53
CA GLY A 127 0.77 3.68 11.45
C GLY A 127 2.25 4.04 11.51
N MET A 128 2.87 4.28 10.35
CA MET A 128 4.27 4.70 10.23
C MET A 128 4.51 6.04 10.92
N VAL A 129 3.70 7.07 10.64
CA VAL A 129 3.87 8.42 11.23
C VAL A 129 3.71 8.39 12.74
N LYS A 130 2.75 7.63 13.26
CA LYS A 130 2.57 7.47 14.71
C LYS A 130 3.85 6.97 15.37
N LEU A 131 4.44 5.90 14.82
CA LEU A 131 5.68 5.32 15.34
C LEU A 131 6.88 6.25 15.15
N LEU A 132 6.98 6.93 14.01
CA LEU A 132 8.09 7.86 13.73
C LEU A 132 8.14 9.05 14.69
N ASN A 133 6.98 9.59 15.08
CA ASN A 133 6.92 10.68 16.06
C ASN A 133 7.44 10.26 17.44
N GLU A 134 7.38 8.96 17.78
CA GLU A 134 7.95 8.41 19.01
C GLU A 134 9.43 8.02 18.83
N MET A 135 9.78 7.44 17.68
CA MET A 135 11.13 6.92 17.39
C MET A 135 12.16 7.99 17.03
N SER A 136 11.73 9.15 16.52
CA SER A 136 12.58 10.23 16.01
C SER A 136 12.00 11.62 16.34
N PRO A 137 11.87 11.99 17.63
CA PRO A 137 11.23 13.23 18.06
C PRO A 137 11.91 14.51 17.51
N GLU A 138 13.19 14.45 17.16
CA GLU A 138 13.98 15.55 16.60
C GLU A 138 13.57 15.95 15.18
N SER A 139 12.98 15.02 14.41
CA SER A 139 12.48 15.22 13.05
C SER A 139 10.96 15.33 12.99
N ALA A 140 10.27 15.20 14.13
CA ALA A 140 8.84 15.39 14.28
C ALA A 140 8.44 16.90 14.21
N PRO A 141 7.19 17.23 13.86
CA PRO A 141 6.11 16.34 13.44
C PRO A 141 6.36 15.74 12.04
N HIS A 142 6.17 14.43 11.91
CA HIS A 142 6.18 13.74 10.62
C HIS A 142 4.80 13.80 9.97
N LYS A 143 4.76 13.88 8.63
CA LYS A 143 3.54 13.73 7.83
C LYS A 143 3.84 12.84 6.64
N TYR A 144 2.96 11.87 6.35
CA TYR A 144 3.05 11.09 5.12
C TYR A 144 2.24 11.79 4.02
N TYR A 145 2.66 11.58 2.78
CA TYR A 145 2.00 12.04 1.57
C TYR A 145 1.96 10.87 0.60
N ILE A 146 0.85 10.66 -0.08
CA ILE A 146 0.73 9.61 -1.09
C ILE A 146 1.09 10.21 -2.43
N GLY A 147 2.09 9.65 -3.10
CA GLY A 147 2.50 10.03 -4.45
C GLY A 147 2.26 8.89 -5.41
N PHE A 148 1.06 8.81 -5.98
CA PHE A 148 0.77 7.82 -7.00
C PHE A 148 1.23 8.27 -8.38
N ARG A 149 1.65 7.30 -9.20
CA ARG A 149 2.19 7.60 -10.53
C ARG A 149 1.10 7.80 -11.59
N TYR A 150 -0.03 7.10 -11.46
CA TYR A 150 -1.06 7.00 -12.50
C TYR A 150 -2.49 7.34 -12.04
N VAL A 151 -2.71 7.60 -10.76
CA VAL A 151 -4.02 8.00 -10.17
C VAL A 151 -3.81 9.07 -9.12
N HIS A 152 -4.89 9.74 -8.72
CA HIS A 152 -4.86 10.73 -7.65
C HIS A 152 -4.71 10.07 -6.26
N PRO A 153 -4.03 10.72 -5.29
CA PRO A 153 -3.19 11.90 -5.47
C PRO A 153 -1.91 11.58 -6.27
N LEU A 154 -1.67 12.36 -7.32
CA LEU A 154 -0.51 12.19 -8.19
C LEU A 154 0.78 12.62 -7.47
N THR A 155 1.92 12.15 -7.96
CA THR A 155 3.25 12.51 -7.44
C THR A 155 3.44 14.02 -7.43
N GLU A 156 3.03 14.70 -8.50
CA GLU A 156 3.11 16.15 -8.66
C GLU A 156 2.22 16.89 -7.66
N GLU A 157 1.00 16.40 -7.41
CA GLU A 157 0.07 16.98 -6.44
C GLU A 157 0.58 16.86 -5.01
N ALA A 158 1.18 15.71 -4.68
CA ALA A 158 1.80 15.48 -3.38
C ALA A 158 3.01 16.40 -3.15
N ILE A 159 3.86 16.60 -4.17
CA ILE A 159 4.98 17.56 -4.07
C ILE A 159 4.46 18.98 -3.83
N GLU A 160 3.40 19.39 -4.53
CA GLU A 160 2.77 20.69 -4.31
C GLU A 160 2.22 20.86 -2.90
N GLU A 161 1.58 19.82 -2.34
CA GLU A 161 1.10 19.84 -0.97
C GLU A 161 2.26 19.93 0.03
N MET A 162 3.33 19.16 -0.18
CA MET A 162 4.55 19.21 0.63
C MET A 162 5.18 20.61 0.62
N GLU A 163 5.24 21.28 -0.54
CA GLU A 163 5.74 22.66 -0.63
C GLU A 163 4.82 23.67 0.07
N LYS A 164 3.49 23.51 -0.03
CA LYS A 164 2.51 24.36 0.65
C LYS A 164 2.58 24.22 2.17
N ASP A 165 2.82 23.01 2.65
CA ASP A 165 3.00 22.72 4.08
C ASP A 165 4.30 23.31 4.64
N GLY A 166 5.28 23.63 3.79
CA GLY A 166 6.54 24.25 4.17
C GLY A 166 7.45 23.31 4.97
N ILE A 167 7.45 22.02 4.65
CA ILE A 167 8.31 21.03 5.31
C ILE A 167 9.79 21.34 5.09
N GLU A 168 10.63 21.02 6.07
CA GLU A 168 12.08 21.24 5.98
C GLU A 168 12.77 20.11 5.19
N ARG A 169 12.31 18.87 5.39
CA ARG A 169 12.87 17.65 4.80
C ARG A 169 11.80 16.83 4.12
N ALA A 170 12.11 16.33 2.92
CA ALA A 170 11.30 15.41 2.14
C ALA A 170 12.05 14.08 1.92
N ILE A 171 11.36 12.97 2.16
CA ILE A 171 11.88 11.62 1.89
C ILE A 171 11.01 11.00 0.80
N ALA A 172 11.58 10.79 -0.38
CA ALA A 172 10.99 9.95 -1.42
C ALA A 172 11.11 8.48 -0.98
N PHE A 173 10.02 7.90 -0.47
CA PHE A 173 10.02 6.54 0.05
C PHE A 173 9.25 5.62 -0.90
N THR A 174 9.98 4.85 -1.70
CA THR A 174 9.36 3.84 -2.55
C THR A 174 8.60 2.81 -1.74
N GLN A 175 7.39 2.46 -2.17
CA GLN A 175 6.61 1.37 -1.59
C GLN A 175 6.88 0.01 -2.26
N TYR A 176 7.84 -0.02 -3.19
CA TYR A 176 8.38 -1.24 -3.79
C TYR A 176 9.63 -1.67 -3.05
N PRO A 177 9.65 -2.82 -2.34
CA PRO A 177 10.87 -3.27 -1.67
C PRO A 177 12.02 -3.53 -2.66
N GLN A 178 11.69 -4.02 -3.85
CA GLN A 178 12.65 -4.32 -4.90
C GLN A 178 12.62 -3.22 -5.97
N TYR A 179 13.77 -2.63 -6.28
CA TYR A 179 13.90 -1.58 -7.28
C TYR A 179 13.70 -2.14 -8.70
N SER A 180 12.88 -1.46 -9.50
CA SER A 180 12.90 -1.55 -10.96
C SER A 180 12.92 -0.14 -11.55
N CYS A 181 13.58 0.03 -12.70
CA CYS A 181 13.53 1.28 -13.45
C CYS A 181 12.10 1.61 -13.91
N SER A 182 11.29 0.57 -14.13
CA SER A 182 9.88 0.69 -14.54
C SER A 182 8.91 1.04 -13.39
N THR A 183 9.34 0.94 -12.13
CA THR A 183 8.52 1.27 -10.95
C THR A 183 9.12 2.43 -10.16
N THR A 184 10.02 2.15 -9.21
CA THR A 184 10.72 3.18 -8.41
C THR A 184 11.41 4.20 -9.32
N GLY A 185 12.10 3.74 -10.37
CA GLY A 185 12.76 4.64 -11.31
C GLY A 185 11.80 5.63 -11.99
N SER A 186 10.62 5.18 -12.42
CA SER A 186 9.59 6.07 -12.98
C SER A 186 9.07 7.09 -11.96
N SER A 187 8.84 6.68 -10.71
CA SER A 187 8.41 7.58 -9.64
C SER A 187 9.47 8.63 -9.29
N LEU A 188 10.74 8.24 -9.18
CA LEU A 188 11.83 9.19 -8.93
C LEU A 188 12.03 10.15 -10.11
N ASN A 189 11.92 9.64 -11.35
CA ASN A 189 11.94 10.47 -12.55
C ASN A 189 10.76 11.46 -12.62
N ALA A 190 9.60 11.13 -12.05
CA ALA A 190 8.49 12.06 -11.95
C ALA A 190 8.81 13.24 -11.02
N ILE A 191 9.46 13.00 -9.88
CA ILE A 191 9.94 14.08 -8.98
C ILE A 191 10.94 14.98 -9.70
N TYR A 192 11.93 14.39 -10.39
CA TYR A 192 12.90 15.13 -11.20
C TYR A 192 12.19 15.98 -12.28
N ARG A 193 11.28 15.36 -13.05
CA ARG A 193 10.55 16.03 -14.13
C ARG A 193 9.68 17.17 -13.62
N TYR A 194 9.05 17.02 -12.45
CA TYR A 194 8.25 18.08 -11.83
C TYR A 194 9.08 19.36 -11.63
N TYR A 195 10.22 19.27 -10.94
CA TYR A 195 11.08 20.42 -10.69
C TYR A 195 11.70 20.99 -11.97
N HIS A 196 12.13 20.11 -12.88
CA HIS A 196 12.68 20.53 -14.17
C HIS A 196 11.65 21.30 -15.02
N GLN A 197 10.39 20.85 -15.04
CA GLN A 197 9.32 21.52 -15.79
C GLN A 197 8.88 22.84 -15.13
N LYS A 198 8.86 22.89 -13.80
CA LYS A 198 8.54 24.11 -13.03
C LYS A 198 9.62 25.18 -13.16
N GLY A 199 10.87 24.79 -13.46
CA GLY A 199 12.01 25.70 -13.56
C GLY A 199 12.47 26.26 -12.20
N GLU A 200 12.02 25.65 -11.11
CA GLU A 200 12.31 26.06 -9.73
C GLU A 200 13.14 24.99 -9.02
N LYS A 201 14.00 25.43 -8.09
CA LYS A 201 14.67 24.51 -7.17
C LYS A 201 13.72 24.13 -6.03
N PRO A 202 13.83 22.92 -5.47
CA PRO A 202 13.05 22.51 -4.31
C PRO A 202 13.23 23.45 -3.12
N LYS A 203 12.14 23.73 -2.41
CA LYS A 203 12.13 24.51 -1.16
C LYS A 203 12.46 23.68 0.09
N MET A 204 12.63 22.37 -0.08
CA MET A 204 12.83 21.37 0.97
C MET A 204 14.01 20.46 0.62
N LYS A 205 14.65 19.89 1.64
CA LYS A 205 15.79 18.96 1.45
C LYS A 205 15.29 17.56 1.10
N TRP A 206 15.55 17.12 -0.13
CA TRP A 206 15.19 15.78 -0.60
C TRP A 206 16.24 14.72 -0.26
N SER A 207 15.75 13.54 0.07
CA SER A 207 16.50 12.28 0.12
C SER A 207 15.58 11.15 -0.33
N THR A 208 16.11 9.96 -0.61
CA THR A 208 15.31 8.82 -1.07
C THR A 208 15.67 7.54 -0.32
N ILE A 209 14.65 6.74 -0.07
CA ILE A 209 14.74 5.31 0.23
C ILE A 209 14.23 4.62 -1.03
N ASP A 210 15.15 4.23 -1.92
CA ASP A 210 14.83 3.72 -3.27
C ASP A 210 14.70 2.19 -3.34
N ARG A 211 15.13 1.46 -2.30
CA ARG A 211 15.01 0.00 -2.20
C ARG A 211 15.17 -0.49 -0.77
N TRP A 212 14.59 -1.64 -0.47
CA TRP A 212 14.63 -2.27 0.86
C TRP A 212 14.28 -3.77 0.82
N PRO A 213 14.86 -4.56 -0.11
CA PRO A 213 14.38 -5.91 -0.43
C PRO A 213 14.58 -6.93 0.70
N THR A 214 15.54 -6.68 1.59
CA THR A 214 15.94 -7.63 2.64
C THR A 214 15.72 -7.07 4.05
N HIS A 215 14.88 -6.04 4.19
CA HIS A 215 14.59 -5.45 5.48
C HIS A 215 14.08 -6.50 6.48
N PRO A 216 14.68 -6.68 7.68
CA PRO A 216 14.37 -7.80 8.55
C PRO A 216 12.89 -7.93 8.93
N LEU A 217 12.20 -6.79 9.14
CA LEU A 217 10.78 -6.79 9.47
C LEU A 217 9.89 -7.10 8.25
N LEU A 218 10.31 -6.77 7.02
CA LEU A 218 9.61 -7.19 5.80
C LEU A 218 9.65 -8.72 5.68
N ILE A 219 10.84 -9.28 5.85
CA ILE A 219 11.07 -10.73 5.79
C ILE A 219 10.25 -11.45 6.87
N GLN A 220 10.18 -10.88 8.08
CA GLN A 220 9.35 -11.40 9.16
C GLN A 220 7.86 -11.40 8.77
N CYS A 221 7.32 -10.30 8.23
CA CYS A 221 5.93 -10.24 7.80
C CYS A 221 5.60 -11.32 6.76
N PHE A 222 6.45 -11.50 5.74
CA PHE A 222 6.24 -12.56 4.74
C PHE A 222 6.30 -13.96 5.36
N ALA A 223 7.29 -14.23 6.21
CA ALA A 223 7.41 -15.52 6.87
C ALA A 223 6.20 -15.84 7.75
N ASP A 224 5.65 -14.85 8.46
CA ASP A 224 4.48 -15.02 9.30
C ASP A 224 3.21 -15.30 8.48
N HIS A 225 3.00 -14.55 7.38
CA HIS A 225 1.86 -14.77 6.49
C HIS A 225 1.93 -16.13 5.79
N ILE A 226 3.13 -16.56 5.38
CA ILE A 226 3.34 -17.89 4.79
C ILE A 226 3.04 -18.99 5.79
N LYS A 227 3.55 -18.89 7.03
CA LYS A 227 3.27 -19.89 8.09
C LYS A 227 1.78 -19.98 8.38
N LYS A 228 1.13 -18.83 8.54
CA LYS A 228 -0.32 -18.73 8.76
C LYS A 228 -1.12 -19.44 7.65
N GLU A 229 -0.76 -19.25 6.38
CA GLU A 229 -1.45 -19.94 5.29
C GLU A 229 -1.09 -21.43 5.19
N LEU A 230 0.16 -21.81 5.44
CA LEU A 230 0.55 -23.23 5.51
C LEU A 230 -0.24 -23.97 6.60
N ASP A 231 -0.58 -23.29 7.70
CA ASP A 231 -1.39 -23.87 8.76
C ASP A 231 -2.82 -24.24 8.31
N LEU A 232 -3.32 -23.60 7.24
CA LEU A 232 -4.63 -23.87 6.66
C LEU A 232 -4.65 -25.02 5.65
N PHE A 233 -3.49 -25.57 5.26
CA PHE A 233 -3.43 -26.83 4.50
C PHE A 233 -3.74 -28.02 5.41
N PRO A 234 -4.32 -29.12 4.86
CA PRO A 234 -4.46 -30.37 5.58
C PRO A 234 -3.12 -30.80 6.22
N PRO A 235 -3.09 -31.25 7.49
CA PRO A 235 -1.84 -31.54 8.19
C PRO A 235 -0.92 -32.54 7.45
N ASP A 236 -1.51 -33.52 6.76
CA ASP A 236 -0.82 -34.52 5.94
C ASP A 236 -0.26 -33.96 4.62
N LYS A 237 -0.86 -32.87 4.10
CA LYS A 237 -0.43 -32.21 2.86
C LYS A 237 0.49 -31.01 3.07
N ARG A 238 0.51 -30.45 4.27
CA ARG A 238 1.25 -29.22 4.61
C ARG A 238 2.73 -29.26 4.22
N LYS A 239 3.42 -30.38 4.47
CA LYS A 239 4.85 -30.54 4.13
C LYS A 239 5.10 -30.72 2.63
N GLU A 240 4.08 -31.15 1.89
CA GLU A 240 4.15 -31.37 0.44
C GLU A 240 3.84 -30.12 -0.37
N ALA A 241 3.22 -29.12 0.27
CA ALA A 241 2.85 -27.86 -0.37
C ALA A 241 4.09 -27.16 -0.96
N VAL A 242 3.97 -26.76 -2.23
CA VAL A 242 5.01 -26.02 -2.96
C VAL A 242 4.72 -24.53 -2.82
N ILE A 243 5.70 -23.77 -2.33
CA ILE A 243 5.62 -22.32 -2.23
C ILE A 243 6.02 -21.71 -3.58
N LEU A 244 5.09 -21.02 -4.24
CA LEU A 244 5.33 -20.25 -5.44
C LEU A 244 5.35 -18.76 -5.10
N PHE A 245 6.54 -18.21 -5.01
CA PHE A 245 6.72 -16.76 -4.93
C PHE A 245 6.42 -16.16 -6.31
N SER A 246 5.32 -15.42 -6.41
CA SER A 246 4.89 -14.79 -7.66
C SER A 246 5.21 -13.30 -7.61
N ALA A 247 5.99 -12.85 -8.60
CA ALA A 247 6.36 -11.45 -8.80
C ALA A 247 5.93 -11.00 -10.20
N HIS A 248 5.65 -9.71 -10.40
CA HIS A 248 5.27 -9.21 -11.73
C HIS A 248 6.44 -9.38 -12.70
N SER A 249 6.19 -9.92 -13.89
CA SER A 249 7.26 -10.17 -14.85
C SER A 249 7.78 -8.88 -15.47
N LEU A 250 8.99 -8.92 -16.02
CA LEU A 250 9.54 -7.85 -16.86
C LEU A 250 9.76 -8.33 -18.30
N PRO A 251 9.62 -7.45 -19.31
CA PRO A 251 10.09 -7.75 -20.66
C PRO A 251 11.58 -8.07 -20.67
N MET A 252 12.02 -9.05 -21.47
CA MET A 252 13.44 -9.42 -21.53
C MET A 252 14.34 -8.27 -22.00
N SER A 253 13.84 -7.32 -22.78
CA SER A 253 14.59 -6.10 -23.13
C SER A 253 14.93 -5.24 -21.91
N VAL A 254 14.06 -5.20 -20.89
CA VAL A 254 14.28 -4.50 -19.62
C VAL A 254 15.26 -5.28 -18.74
N VAL A 255 15.12 -6.60 -18.68
CA VAL A 255 16.06 -7.45 -17.95
C VAL A 255 17.47 -7.35 -18.54
N ASN A 256 17.59 -7.46 -19.87
CA ASN A 256 18.88 -7.48 -20.56
C ASN A 256 19.61 -6.14 -20.55
N ARG A 257 18.92 -5.01 -20.29
CA ARG A 257 19.58 -3.71 -20.06
C ARG A 257 20.12 -3.54 -18.63
N GLY A 258 19.95 -4.54 -17.76
CA GLY A 258 20.51 -4.56 -16.41
C GLY A 258 19.57 -4.10 -15.29
N ASP A 259 18.25 -4.21 -15.46
CA ASP A 259 17.30 -3.89 -14.40
C ASP A 259 17.54 -4.78 -13.16
N PRO A 260 17.71 -4.21 -11.94
CA PRO A 260 18.13 -4.97 -10.76
C PRO A 260 17.00 -5.79 -10.14
N TYR A 261 15.75 -5.55 -10.54
CA TYR A 261 14.56 -6.15 -9.95
C TYR A 261 14.62 -7.68 -9.82
N PRO A 262 15.03 -8.46 -10.84
CA PRO A 262 15.05 -9.91 -10.70
C PRO A 262 15.99 -10.41 -9.59
N GLN A 263 17.13 -9.74 -9.41
CA GLN A 263 18.11 -10.07 -8.39
C GLN A 263 17.60 -9.70 -6.99
N GLU A 264 16.98 -8.53 -6.84
CA GLU A 264 16.42 -8.08 -5.56
C GLU A 264 15.21 -8.91 -5.11
N VAL A 265 14.36 -9.34 -6.05
CA VAL A 265 13.26 -10.28 -5.77
C VAL A 265 13.85 -11.63 -5.33
N GLY A 266 14.87 -12.13 -6.04
CA GLY A 266 15.59 -13.35 -5.64
C GLY A 266 16.17 -13.26 -4.23
N ALA A 267 16.76 -12.12 -3.86
CA ALA A 267 17.29 -11.86 -2.52
C ALA A 267 16.19 -11.87 -1.45
N THR A 268 15.04 -11.26 -1.74
CA THR A 268 13.87 -11.26 -0.84
C THR A 268 13.39 -12.70 -0.60
N VAL A 269 13.18 -13.46 -1.68
CA VAL A 269 12.75 -14.87 -1.61
C VAL A 269 13.72 -15.70 -0.78
N GLN A 270 15.02 -15.55 -1.02
CA GLN A 270 16.04 -16.29 -0.29
C GLN A 270 15.99 -16.00 1.22
N LYS A 271 15.87 -14.72 1.60
CA LYS A 271 15.78 -14.31 3.01
C LYS A 271 14.50 -14.82 3.69
N VAL A 272 13.38 -14.83 2.98
CA VAL A 272 12.14 -15.43 3.48
C VAL A 272 12.30 -16.93 3.72
N MET A 273 12.88 -17.66 2.76
CA MET A 273 13.09 -19.11 2.91
C MET A 273 14.09 -19.47 4.01
N GLU A 274 15.15 -18.68 4.19
CA GLU A 274 16.07 -18.80 5.33
C GLU A 274 15.31 -18.62 6.66
N LYS A 275 14.45 -17.59 6.75
CA LYS A 275 13.64 -17.32 7.95
C LYS A 275 12.61 -18.42 8.24
N LEU A 276 12.12 -19.09 7.20
CA LEU A 276 11.24 -20.26 7.30
C LEU A 276 11.98 -21.56 7.64
N GLY A 277 13.32 -21.56 7.65
CA GLY A 277 14.11 -22.77 7.85
C GLY A 277 13.96 -23.78 6.72
N HIS A 278 13.68 -23.30 5.50
CA HIS A 278 13.46 -24.14 4.31
C HIS A 278 12.42 -25.26 4.53
N CYS A 279 11.34 -24.97 5.27
CA CYS A 279 10.34 -25.96 5.67
C CYS A 279 9.57 -26.62 4.50
N ASN A 280 9.54 -25.98 3.33
CA ASN A 280 8.84 -26.42 2.14
C ASN A 280 9.68 -26.18 0.87
N PRO A 281 9.46 -26.96 -0.21
CA PRO A 281 10.05 -26.66 -1.52
C PRO A 281 9.47 -25.36 -2.08
N TYR A 282 10.29 -24.59 -2.81
CA TYR A 282 9.87 -23.32 -3.38
C TYR A 282 10.41 -23.05 -4.78
N ARG A 283 9.73 -22.15 -5.49
CA ARG A 283 10.20 -21.53 -6.73
C ARG A 283 9.77 -20.06 -6.78
N LEU A 284 10.64 -19.24 -7.37
CA LEU A 284 10.29 -17.90 -7.84
C LEU A 284 9.77 -18.01 -9.27
N VAL A 285 8.59 -17.44 -9.50
CA VAL A 285 7.86 -17.43 -10.77
C VAL A 285 7.38 -16.02 -11.08
N TRP A 286 7.04 -15.76 -12.34
CA TRP A 286 6.70 -14.42 -12.82
C TRP A 286 5.30 -14.40 -13.44
N GLN A 287 4.49 -13.41 -13.08
CA GLN A 287 3.10 -13.28 -13.53
C GLN A 287 2.88 -12.11 -14.48
N SER A 288 1.65 -12.01 -15.01
CA SER A 288 1.15 -10.85 -15.76
C SER A 288 1.91 -10.54 -17.07
N LYS A 289 2.48 -11.53 -17.76
CA LYS A 289 3.02 -11.34 -19.12
C LYS A 289 1.94 -10.78 -20.04
N VAL A 290 2.22 -9.65 -20.69
CA VAL A 290 1.32 -9.05 -21.68
C VAL A 290 1.95 -8.94 -23.07
N GLY A 291 1.19 -9.36 -24.07
CA GLY A 291 1.59 -9.27 -25.48
C GLY A 291 2.56 -10.36 -25.93
N PRO A 292 3.01 -10.29 -27.20
CA PRO A 292 3.73 -11.38 -27.85
C PRO A 292 5.25 -11.40 -27.57
N MET A 293 5.79 -10.34 -26.95
CA MET A 293 7.24 -10.22 -26.70
C MET A 293 7.73 -11.26 -25.69
N ALA A 294 9.06 -11.44 -25.61
CA ALA A 294 9.68 -12.29 -24.60
C ALA A 294 9.69 -11.61 -23.22
N TRP A 295 9.33 -12.35 -22.19
CA TRP A 295 9.27 -11.91 -20.79
C TRP A 295 10.07 -12.87 -19.92
N LEU A 296 10.51 -12.37 -18.76
CA LEU A 296 11.20 -13.16 -17.75
C LEU A 296 10.32 -14.34 -17.31
N GLY A 297 10.90 -15.54 -17.27
CA GLY A 297 10.20 -16.77 -16.90
C GLY A 297 10.85 -17.49 -15.72
N PRO A 298 10.24 -18.59 -15.24
CA PRO A 298 9.02 -19.22 -15.78
C PRO A 298 7.74 -18.46 -15.41
N GLN A 299 6.68 -18.61 -16.22
CA GLN A 299 5.39 -17.96 -15.97
C GLN A 299 4.60 -18.67 -14.86
N THR A 300 3.85 -17.92 -14.05
CA THR A 300 3.11 -18.46 -12.90
C THR A 300 2.04 -19.47 -13.33
N ASP A 301 1.27 -19.18 -14.38
CA ASP A 301 0.26 -20.08 -14.96
C ASP A 301 0.88 -21.38 -15.49
N ASP A 302 1.90 -21.29 -16.34
CA ASP A 302 2.61 -22.44 -16.90
C ASP A 302 3.24 -23.29 -15.79
N THR A 303 3.74 -22.66 -14.73
CA THR A 303 4.34 -23.36 -13.59
C THR A 303 3.29 -24.11 -12.77
N ILE A 304 2.14 -23.50 -12.49
CA ILE A 304 1.03 -24.16 -11.79
C ILE A 304 0.59 -25.41 -12.58
N LYS A 305 0.34 -25.25 -13.88
CA LYS A 305 -0.04 -26.37 -14.76
C LYS A 305 1.02 -27.46 -14.80
N GLY A 306 2.28 -27.07 -14.96
CA GLY A 306 3.42 -27.99 -14.99
C GLY A 306 3.63 -28.74 -13.68
N LEU A 307 3.41 -28.11 -12.53
CA LEU A 307 3.48 -28.76 -11.21
C LEU A 307 2.35 -29.77 -11.05
N CYS A 308 1.12 -29.42 -11.42
CA CYS A 308 -0.02 -30.32 -11.34
C CYS A 308 0.15 -31.57 -12.19
N GLN A 309 0.64 -31.42 -13.43
CA GLN A 309 0.98 -32.53 -14.32
C GLN A 309 2.06 -33.46 -13.75
N ARG A 310 2.92 -32.94 -12.86
CA ARG A 310 3.97 -33.69 -12.15
C ARG A 310 3.52 -34.18 -10.77
N GLY A 311 2.21 -34.13 -10.47
CA GLY A 311 1.62 -34.63 -9.23
C GLY A 311 1.76 -33.68 -8.03
N LYS A 312 2.27 -32.45 -8.21
CA LYS A 312 2.34 -31.44 -7.15
C LYS A 312 1.04 -30.63 -7.13
N LYS A 313 0.09 -31.06 -6.31
CA LYS A 313 -1.29 -30.55 -6.26
C LYS A 313 -1.61 -29.63 -5.08
N ASN A 314 -0.61 -29.33 -4.25
CA ASN A 314 -0.72 -28.46 -3.08
C ASN A 314 0.20 -27.26 -3.31
N ILE A 315 -0.37 -26.06 -3.54
CA ILE A 315 0.36 -24.88 -3.99
C ILE A 315 0.00 -23.68 -3.12
N LEU A 316 1.01 -23.01 -2.57
CA LEU A 316 0.86 -21.73 -1.88
C LEU A 316 1.47 -20.61 -2.73
N LEU A 317 0.64 -19.71 -3.23
CA LEU A 317 1.03 -18.51 -3.95
C LEU A 317 1.43 -17.42 -2.96
N VAL A 318 2.55 -16.75 -3.18
CA VAL A 318 3.04 -15.66 -2.33
C VAL A 318 3.29 -14.41 -3.17
N PRO A 319 2.52 -13.32 -2.99
CA PRO A 319 2.79 -12.06 -3.68
C PRO A 319 4.02 -11.38 -3.05
N ILE A 320 5.21 -11.62 -3.62
CA ILE A 320 6.48 -11.26 -2.97
C ILE A 320 6.98 -9.84 -3.28
N ALA A 321 6.48 -9.25 -4.37
CA ALA A 321 6.98 -7.98 -4.89
C ALA A 321 6.00 -6.81 -4.74
N PHE A 322 4.89 -7.01 -4.04
CA PHE A 322 3.90 -5.98 -3.72
C PHE A 322 3.38 -6.17 -2.29
N THR A 323 3.09 -5.06 -1.62
CA THR A 323 2.86 -5.04 -0.16
C THR A 323 1.37 -4.92 0.22
N SER A 324 0.51 -4.53 -0.71
CA SER A 324 -0.94 -4.46 -0.51
C SER A 324 -1.69 -5.28 -1.54
N ASP A 325 -2.94 -5.66 -1.24
CA ASP A 325 -3.81 -6.20 -2.28
C ASP A 325 -4.03 -5.20 -3.41
N HIS A 326 -4.08 -5.73 -4.63
CA HIS A 326 -4.23 -5.01 -5.89
C HIS A 326 -4.77 -5.99 -6.94
N ILE A 327 -4.99 -5.54 -8.17
CA ILE A 327 -5.62 -6.35 -9.21
C ILE A 327 -4.85 -7.66 -9.47
N GLU A 328 -3.53 -7.62 -9.43
CA GLU A 328 -2.66 -8.78 -9.63
C GLU A 328 -2.82 -9.84 -8.53
N THR A 329 -3.21 -9.48 -7.30
CA THR A 329 -3.49 -10.47 -6.25
C THR A 329 -4.94 -10.93 -6.26
N LEU A 330 -5.87 -9.98 -6.21
CA LEU A 330 -7.30 -10.27 -6.03
C LEU A 330 -7.95 -10.85 -7.29
N TYR A 331 -7.43 -10.54 -8.47
CA TYR A 331 -7.93 -11.07 -9.73
C TYR A 331 -7.01 -12.18 -10.26
N GLU A 332 -5.75 -11.88 -10.56
CA GLU A 332 -4.90 -12.86 -11.26
C GLU A 332 -4.62 -14.08 -10.38
N LEU A 333 -4.13 -13.89 -9.15
CA LEU A 333 -3.87 -15.02 -8.26
C LEU A 333 -5.16 -15.70 -7.77
N ASP A 334 -6.11 -14.95 -7.22
CA ASP A 334 -7.29 -15.53 -6.54
C ASP A 334 -8.37 -16.05 -7.47
N ILE A 335 -8.45 -15.53 -8.69
CA ILE A 335 -9.52 -15.87 -9.63
C ILE A 335 -8.96 -16.59 -10.84
N GLU A 336 -8.06 -15.97 -11.60
CA GLU A 336 -7.54 -16.56 -12.83
C GLU A 336 -6.74 -17.84 -12.54
N TYR A 337 -5.85 -17.80 -11.55
CA TYR A 337 -5.03 -18.97 -11.22
C TYR A 337 -5.71 -19.90 -10.21
N ALA A 338 -6.18 -19.37 -9.08
CA ALA A 338 -6.70 -20.20 -8.01
C ALA A 338 -8.10 -20.78 -8.26
N GLN A 339 -8.94 -20.14 -9.09
CA GLN A 339 -10.26 -20.68 -9.41
C GLN A 339 -10.30 -21.32 -10.81
N VAL A 340 -9.81 -20.64 -11.84
CA VAL A 340 -9.93 -21.16 -13.22
C VAL A 340 -8.88 -22.22 -13.47
N LEU A 341 -7.59 -21.86 -13.43
CA LEU A 341 -6.51 -22.76 -13.78
C LEU A 341 -6.39 -23.97 -12.83
N ALA A 342 -6.61 -23.76 -11.54
CA ALA A 342 -6.56 -24.82 -10.54
C ALA A 342 -7.61 -25.92 -10.77
N ASN A 343 -8.83 -25.53 -11.17
CA ASN A 343 -9.90 -26.46 -11.50
C ASN A 343 -9.59 -27.25 -12.78
N GLU A 344 -9.00 -26.59 -13.78
CA GLU A 344 -8.58 -27.25 -15.03
C GLU A 344 -7.43 -28.24 -14.83
N CYS A 345 -6.52 -27.96 -13.89
CA CYS A 345 -5.32 -28.75 -13.66
C CYS A 345 -5.46 -29.83 -12.57
N GLY A 346 -6.61 -29.90 -11.88
CA GLY A 346 -6.84 -30.87 -10.81
C GLY A 346 -5.99 -30.61 -9.55
N VAL A 347 -5.80 -29.33 -9.20
CA VAL A 347 -5.20 -28.90 -7.93
C VAL A 347 -6.08 -29.38 -6.77
N GLU A 348 -5.47 -29.96 -5.74
CA GLU A 348 -6.15 -30.36 -4.50
C GLU A 348 -6.34 -29.15 -3.57
N ASN A 349 -5.26 -28.39 -3.36
CA ASN A 349 -5.29 -27.18 -2.56
C ASN A 349 -4.41 -26.10 -3.22
N ILE A 350 -5.03 -24.98 -3.58
CA ILE A 350 -4.32 -23.75 -3.93
C ILE A 350 -4.74 -22.66 -2.95
N ARG A 351 -3.75 -21.98 -2.38
CA ARG A 351 -3.95 -20.89 -1.44
C ARG A 351 -3.05 -19.73 -1.81
N ARG A 352 -3.38 -18.54 -1.32
CA ARG A 352 -2.55 -17.35 -1.47
C ARG A 352 -2.24 -16.79 -0.08
N ALA A 353 -0.97 -16.50 0.18
CA ALA A 353 -0.55 -15.72 1.33
C ALA A 353 -1.19 -14.33 1.31
N GLU A 354 -1.78 -13.94 2.44
CA GLU A 354 -2.34 -12.60 2.62
C GLU A 354 -1.29 -11.54 2.26
N SER A 355 -1.70 -10.49 1.55
CA SER A 355 -0.85 -9.31 1.32
C SER A 355 -0.51 -8.65 2.65
N LEU A 356 0.57 -7.86 2.72
CA LEU A 356 1.01 -7.28 4.00
C LEU A 356 -0.03 -6.29 4.58
N ASN A 357 -0.75 -5.57 3.71
CA ASN A 357 -1.94 -4.79 4.03
C ASN A 357 -1.77 -3.98 5.34
N GLY A 358 -2.70 -4.13 6.28
CA GLY A 358 -2.70 -3.44 7.58
C GLY A 358 -1.90 -4.16 8.68
N ASN A 359 -0.99 -5.08 8.36
CA ASN A 359 -0.18 -5.75 9.38
C ASN A 359 0.60 -4.71 10.20
N PRO A 360 0.39 -4.61 11.53
CA PRO A 360 1.08 -3.61 12.36
C PRO A 360 2.61 -3.74 12.34
N LEU A 361 3.14 -4.96 12.15
CA LEU A 361 4.57 -5.20 11.99
C LEU A 361 5.12 -4.57 10.71
N PHE A 362 4.29 -4.49 9.66
CA PHE A 362 4.67 -3.82 8.41
C PHE A 362 4.72 -2.31 8.58
N ALA A 363 3.75 -1.69 9.27
CA ALA A 363 3.84 -0.26 9.63
C ALA A 363 5.11 0.04 10.47
N LYS A 364 5.47 -0.88 11.38
CA LYS A 364 6.74 -0.82 12.11
C LYS A 364 7.95 -0.94 11.19
N ALA A 365 7.91 -1.80 10.18
CA ALA A 365 8.97 -1.92 9.17
C ALA A 365 9.20 -0.60 8.42
N LEU A 366 8.12 0.07 8.00
CA LEU A 366 8.19 1.37 7.33
C LEU A 366 8.80 2.45 8.23
N ALA A 367 8.38 2.50 9.50
CA ALA A 367 8.94 3.45 10.48
C ALA A 367 10.42 3.16 10.77
N ASP A 368 10.82 1.90 10.87
CA ASP A 368 12.21 1.49 11.11
C ASP A 368 13.14 1.87 9.95
N LEU A 369 12.68 1.68 8.70
CA LEU A 369 13.38 2.12 7.49
C LEU A 369 13.61 3.64 7.50
N VAL A 370 12.55 4.42 7.72
CA VAL A 370 12.64 5.89 7.73
C VAL A 370 13.49 6.39 8.91
N CYS A 371 13.36 5.79 10.09
CA CYS A 371 14.20 6.14 11.24
C CYS A 371 15.68 5.84 11.00
N SER A 372 15.99 4.68 10.41
CA SER A 372 17.36 4.30 10.04
C SER A 372 17.95 5.26 9.01
N HIS A 373 17.17 5.62 7.98
CA HIS A 373 17.56 6.59 6.95
C HIS A 373 17.84 7.99 7.53
N LEU A 374 17.00 8.45 8.47
CA LEU A 374 17.21 9.73 9.15
C LEU A 374 18.48 9.74 10.00
N LYS A 375 18.86 8.60 10.59
CA LYS A 375 20.06 8.47 11.44
C LYS A 375 21.34 8.29 10.64
N SER A 376 21.29 7.58 9.52
CA SER A 376 22.49 7.27 8.75
C SER A 376 23.12 8.52 8.11
N ASN A 377 22.38 9.63 8.03
CA ASN A 377 22.73 10.79 7.21
C ASN A 377 23.18 10.36 5.80
N GLU A 378 22.73 9.19 5.32
CA GLU A 378 23.08 8.70 3.99
C GLU A 378 22.44 9.64 2.99
N GLY A 379 23.28 10.54 2.52
CA GLY A 379 23.00 11.45 1.46
C GLY A 379 22.91 10.68 0.16
N SER A 380 21.72 10.18 -0.15
CA SER A 380 21.15 10.45 -1.48
C SER A 380 20.64 11.90 -1.57
N GLU A 381 21.11 12.77 -0.65
CA GLU A 381 21.12 14.21 -0.79
C GLU A 381 21.65 14.51 -2.20
N GLN A 382 20.74 14.96 -3.04
CA GLN A 382 20.93 15.44 -4.41
C GLN A 382 20.69 14.48 -5.58
N HIS A 383 20.71 13.14 -5.44
CA HIS A 383 20.52 12.25 -6.61
C HIS A 383 19.10 12.28 -7.19
N VAL A 384 18.06 12.52 -6.37
CA VAL A 384 16.66 12.57 -6.83
C VAL A 384 16.43 13.67 -7.89
N ILE A 385 17.23 14.75 -7.85
CA ILE A 385 16.99 15.96 -8.67
C ILE A 385 18.17 16.27 -9.62
N GLN A 386 19.33 15.60 -9.48
CA GLN A 386 20.52 15.92 -10.28
C GLN A 386 20.65 15.12 -11.58
N SER A 387 20.05 13.94 -11.67
CA SER A 387 20.16 13.10 -12.86
C SER A 387 18.95 12.19 -13.00
N LYS A 388 18.54 11.94 -14.25
CA LYS A 388 17.51 10.94 -14.55
C LYS A 388 17.92 9.60 -13.93
N ALA A 389 17.04 8.98 -13.15
CA ALA A 389 17.22 7.60 -12.69
C ALA A 389 17.18 6.69 -13.93
N THR A 390 18.32 6.06 -14.23
CA THR A 390 18.52 5.16 -15.38
C THR A 390 18.15 3.74 -15.04
#